data_AF-A0A9D8GEN7-F1
#
_entry.id   AF-A0A9D8GEN7-F1
#
_cell.length_a   1.000
_cell.length_b   1.000
_cell.length_c   1.000
_cell.angle_alpha   90.00
_cell.angle_beta   90.00
_cell.angle_gamma   90.00
#
_symmetry.space_group_name_H-M   'P 1'
#
loop_
_entity.id
_entity.type
_entity.pdbx_description
1 polymer ?
#
loop_
_entity_poly.entity_id
_entity_poly.type
_entity_poly.pdbx_seq_one_letter_code
_entity_poly.pdbx_strand_id
1 'polypeptide(L)' 'MLTWLVIGFLLILSGYAVMLGASEIPKEARQTQAPEYLEGLQKQLDDTKNAGLIVLLCTLTYILVWLVLP' A
#
# COMPACT_ATOMS: atom_id res chain seq x y z
N MET A 1 -13.35 -10.04 -18.99
CA MET A 1 -12.66 -8.72 -19.13
C MET A 1 -12.75 -7.88 -17.86
N LEU A 2 -13.91 -7.75 -17.21
CA LEU A 2 -14.07 -6.95 -16.00
C LEU A 2 -13.11 -7.34 -14.85
N THR A 3 -12.90 -8.64 -14.63
CA THR A 3 -12.04 -9.16 -13.56
C THR A 3 -10.59 -8.68 -13.69
N TRP A 4 -10.04 -8.67 -14.90
CA TRP A 4 -8.68 -8.20 -15.17
C TRP A 4 -8.53 -6.69 -15.01
N LEU A 5 -9.58 -5.91 -15.32
CA LEU A 5 -9.63 -4.47 -15.06
C LEU A 5 -9.60 -4.18 -13.55
N VAL A 6 -10.37 -4.92 -12.75
CA VAL A 6 -10.38 -4.79 -11.29
C VAL A 6 -9.02 -5.19 -10.69
N ILE A 7 -8.41 -6.27 -11.19
CA ILE A 7 -7.06 -6.71 -10.78
C ILE A 7 -6.02 -5.62 -11.08
N GLY A 8 -6.04 -5.06 -12.29
CA GLY A 8 -5.14 -3.96 -12.66
C GLY A 8 -5.33 -2.74 -11.76
N PHE A 9 -6.57 -2.38 -11.45
CA PHE A 9 -6.88 -1.27 -10.54
C PHE A 9 -6.40 -1.51 -9.10
N LEU A 10 -6.57 -2.73 -8.58
CA LEU A 10 -6.08 -3.14 -7.26
C LEU A 10 -4.54 -3.13 -7.19
N LEU A 11 -3.85 -3.54 -8.25
CA LEU A 11 -2.39 -3.46 -8.33
C LEU A 11 -1.89 -2.00 -8.31
N ILE A 12 -2.55 -1.10 -9.03
CA ILE A 12 -2.20 0.32 -9.03
C ILE A 12 -2.43 0.95 -7.65
N LEU A 13 -3.59 0.70 -7.03
CA LEU A 13 -3.90 1.21 -5.69
C LEU A 13 -2.97 0.66 -4.62
N SER A 14 -2.68 -0.65 -4.66
CA SER A 14 -1.77 -1.28 -3.70
C SER A 14 -0.34 -0.79 -3.85
N GLY A 15 0.15 -0.64 -5.08
CA GLY A 15 1.45 -0.02 -5.36
C GLY A 15 1.54 1.42 -4.85
N TYR A 16 0.47 2.20 -5.06
CA TYR A 16 0.37 3.57 -4.54
C TYR A 16 0.39 3.62 -3.01
N ALA A 17 -0.35 2.72 -2.33
CA ALA A 17 -0.37 2.63 -0.87
C ALA A 17 1.01 2.26 -0.28
N VAL A 18 1.73 1.33 -0.92
CA VAL A 18 3.11 0.99 -0.55
C VAL A 18 4.04 2.18 -0.75
N MET A 19 3.91 2.91 -1.85
CA MET A 19 4.74 4.07 -2.17
C MET A 19 4.48 5.25 -1.21
N LEU A 20 3.22 5.47 -0.82
CA LEU A 20 2.82 6.43 0.20
C LEU A 20 3.39 6.07 1.57
N GLY A 21 3.23 4.82 1.99
CA GLY A 21 3.75 4.35 3.27
C GLY A 21 5.28 4.27 3.33
N ALA A 22 5.95 4.20 2.18
CA ALA A 22 7.41 4.31 2.07
C ALA A 22 7.91 5.75 1.93
N SER A 23 7.01 6.72 1.70
CA SER A 23 7.40 8.12 1.60
C SER A 23 7.75 8.67 2.98
N GLU A 24 8.90 9.31 3.10
CA GLU A 24 9.31 9.92 4.36
C GLU A 24 8.39 11.09 4.71
N ILE A 25 8.04 11.21 5.99
CA ILE A 25 7.30 12.38 6.51
C ILE A 25 8.15 13.62 6.22
N PRO A 26 7.61 14.64 5.52
CA PRO A 26 8.38 15.82 5.13
C PRO A 26 9.00 16.50 6.35
N LYS A 27 10.29 16.84 6.24
CA LYS A 27 11.10 17.39 7.33
C LYS A 27 10.47 18.65 7.96
N GLU A 28 9.71 19.41 7.18
CA GLU A 28 8.99 20.62 7.63
C GLU A 28 7.84 20.29 8.60
N ALA A 29 7.09 19.22 8.35
CA ALA A 29 6.05 18.74 9.26
C ALA A 29 6.65 18.24 10.58
N ARG A 30 7.86 17.67 10.52
CA ARG A 30 8.61 17.22 11.70
C ARG A 30 9.05 18.35 12.63
N GLN A 31 9.17 19.58 12.11
CA GLN A 31 9.60 20.76 12.86
C GLN A 31 8.44 21.59 13.44
N THR A 32 7.24 21.44 12.89
CA THR A 32 6.07 22.25 13.27
C THR A 32 4.98 21.47 14.02
N GLN A 33 4.96 20.14 13.94
CA GLN A 33 3.91 19.32 14.55
C GLN A 33 4.36 18.63 15.84
N ALA A 34 3.41 18.43 16.76
CA ALA A 34 3.64 17.74 18.02
C ALA A 34 4.17 16.30 17.78
N PRO A 35 5.11 15.81 18.59
CA PRO A 35 5.73 14.49 18.40
C PRO A 35 4.70 13.35 18.40
N GLU A 36 3.62 13.48 19.19
CA GLU A 36 2.49 12.54 19.21
C GLU A 36 1.77 12.42 17.85
N TYR A 37 1.63 13.53 17.12
CA TYR A 37 1.02 13.53 15.79
C TYR A 37 1.92 12.84 14.76
N LEU A 38 3.24 12.99 14.90
CA LEU A 38 4.22 12.36 14.02
C LEU A 38 4.30 10.85 14.22
N GLU A 39 4.21 10.36 15.47
CA GLU A 39 4.11 8.92 15.76
C GLU A 39 2.82 8.32 15.20
N GLY A 40 1.68 9.01 15.38
CA GLY A 40 0.40 8.59 14.81
C GLY A 40 0.43 8.52 13.29
N LEU A 41 1.01 9.54 12.64
CA LEU A 41 1.15 9.60 11.20
C LEU A 41 2.09 8.52 10.66
N GLN A 42 3.21 8.28 11.34
CA GLN A 42 4.16 7.24 10.95
C GLN A 42 3.54 5.85 11.07
N LYS A 43 2.78 5.60 12.14
CA LYS A 43 2.01 4.36 12.31
C LYS A 43 0.97 4.18 11.19
N GLN A 44 0.24 5.24 10.83
CA GLN A 44 -0.71 5.19 9.72
C GLN A 44 -0.04 4.92 8.37
N LEU A 45 1.14 5.50 8.12
CA LEU A 45 1.92 5.21 6.91
C LEU A 45 2.35 3.75 6.88
N ASP A 46 2.87 3.22 7.99
CA ASP A 46 3.29 1.83 8.06
C ASP A 46 2.11 0.85 7.93
N ASP A 47 0.97 1.15 8.53
CA ASP A 47 -0.26 0.37 8.38
C ASP A 47 -0.75 0.41 6.92
N THR A 48 -0.70 1.57 6.27
CA THR A 48 -1.06 1.75 4.86
C THR A 48 -0.12 0.98 3.94
N LYS A 49 1.19 0.99 4.23
CA LYS A 49 2.20 0.21 3.52
C LYS A 49 1.91 -1.28 3.63
N ASN A 50 1.65 -1.76 4.84
CA ASN A 50 1.36 -3.16 5.11
C ASN A 50 0.07 -3.61 4.42
N ALA A 51 -0.98 -2.80 4.48
CA ALA A 51 -2.23 -3.08 3.77
C ALA A 51 -2.01 -3.16 2.25
N GLY A 52 -1.25 -2.22 1.67
CA GLY A 52 -0.86 -2.25 0.26
C GLY A 52 -0.09 -3.53 -0.10
N LEU A 53 0.90 -3.92 0.70
CA LEU A 53 1.67 -5.14 0.52
C LEU A 53 0.82 -6.42 0.56
N ILE A 54 -0.13 -6.49 1.51
CA ILE A 54 -1.04 -7.63 1.64
C ILE A 54 -1.91 -7.77 0.39
N VAL A 55 -2.52 -6.68 -0.08
CA VAL A 55 -3.36 -6.69 -1.28
C VAL A 55 -2.53 -7.10 -2.50
N LEU A 56 -1.30 -6.61 -2.61
CA LEU A 56 -0.39 -6.92 -3.70
C LEU A 56 -0.01 -8.42 -3.70
N LEU A 57 0.31 -8.99 -2.53
CA LEU A 57 0.56 -10.42 -2.35
C LEU A 57 -0.67 -11.27 -2.70
N CYS A 58 -1.85 -10.93 -2.18
CA CYS A 58 -3.09 -11.65 -2.48
C CYS A 58 -3.42 -11.64 -3.98
N THR A 59 -3.21 -10.49 -4.63
CA THR A 59 -3.47 -10.34 -6.07
C THR A 59 -2.48 -11.16 -6.89
N LEU A 60 -1.19 -11.17 -6.52
CA LEU A 60 -0.16 -12.02 -7.13
C LEU A 60 -0.46 -13.51 -6.94
N THR A 61 -0.83 -13.93 -5.73
CA THR A 61 -1.20 -15.33 -5.45
C THR A 61 -2.42 -15.72 -6.27
N TYR A 62 -3.43 -14.87 -6.38
CA TYR A 62 -4.60 -15.14 -7.23
C TYR A 62 -4.20 -15.36 -8.69
N ILE A 63 -3.38 -14.48 -9.27
CA ILE A 63 -2.89 -14.62 -10.64
C ILE A 63 -2.09 -15.91 -10.80
N LEU A 64 -1.22 -16.23 -9.83
CA LEU A 64 -0.35 -17.41 -9.88
C LEU A 64 -1.17 -18.71 -9.78
N VAL A 65 -2.18 -18.75 -8.91
CA VAL A 65 -3.13 -19.87 -8.83
C VAL A 65 -3.89 -20.03 -10.15
N TRP A 66 -4.36 -18.93 -10.73
CA TRP A 66 -5.04 -18.93 -12.03
C TRP A 66 -4.16 -19.42 -13.18
N LEU A 67 -2.84 -19.21 -13.07
CA LEU A 67 -1.88 -19.59 -14.10
C LEU A 67 -1.39 -21.04 -13.93
N VAL A 68 -1.42 -21.57 -12.70
CA VAL A 68 -0.94 -22.92 -12.35
C VAL A 68 -2.07 -23.96 -12.35
N LEU A 69 -3.29 -23.61 -11.94
CA LEU A 69 -4.45 -24.47 -12.09
C LEU A 69 -5.22 -24.08 -13.37
N PRO A 70 -5.15 -24.89 -14.45
CA PRO A 70 -5.94 -24.67 -15.66
C PRO A 70 -7.44 -24.89 -15.45
#